data_AF-A0A7D6HS75-F1
#
_entry.id   AF-A0A7D6HS75-F1
#
_cell.length_a   1.000
_cell.length_b   1.000
_cell.length_c   1.000
_cell.angle_alpha   90.00
_cell.angle_beta   90.00
_cell.angle_gamma   90.00
#
_symmetry.space_group_name_H-M   'P 1'
#
loop_
_entity.id
_entity.type
_entity.pdbx_description
1 polymer ?
#
loop_
_entity_poly.entity_id
_entity_poly.type
_entity_poly.pdbx_seq_one_letter_code
_entity_poly.pdbx_strand_id
1 'polypeptide(L)'
;MPWEPDVETNLAIRSANHLKVRFIQQSHEKLIYWQQQNQNNRVDYYFTILASYYQLIAFIENLQKTHPILLIHQLKITPKKNNLHCECILSSMTKSLT
;
A
#
# COMPACT_ATOMS: atom_id res chain seq x y z
N MET A 1 -5.92 28.20 1.31
CA MET A 1 -7.01 27.37 1.86
C MET A 1 -6.40 26.08 2.39
N PRO A 2 -6.81 25.57 3.55
CA PRO A 2 -6.42 24.23 3.97
C PRO A 2 -6.96 23.22 2.94
N TRP A 3 -6.11 22.30 2.51
CA TRP A 3 -6.48 21.23 1.58
C TRP A 3 -7.46 20.28 2.27
N GLU A 4 -8.66 20.14 1.71
CA GLU A 4 -9.62 19.11 2.12
C GLU A 4 -9.52 17.94 1.13
N PRO A 5 -9.26 16.71 1.58
CA PRO A 5 -9.22 15.54 0.71
C PRO A 5 -10.59 15.32 0.06
N ASP A 6 -10.61 15.08 -1.26
CA ASP A 6 -11.83 14.72 -1.96
C ASP A 6 -12.36 13.33 -1.55
N VAL A 7 -13.52 12.94 -2.05
CA VAL A 7 -14.19 11.68 -1.68
C VAL A 7 -13.33 10.46 -2.05
N GLU A 8 -12.65 10.49 -3.21
CA GLU A 8 -11.78 9.39 -3.68
C GLU A 8 -10.52 9.28 -2.82
N THR A 9 -9.95 10.41 -2.43
CA THR A 9 -8.81 10.53 -1.50
C THR A 9 -9.18 9.94 -0.14
N ASN A 10 -10.35 10.29 0.39
CA ASN A 10 -10.84 9.75 1.66
C ASN A 10 -11.07 8.23 1.60
N LEU A 11 -11.58 7.73 0.47
CA LEU A 11 -11.70 6.29 0.22
C LEU A 11 -10.33 5.63 0.21
N ALA A 12 -9.35 6.17 -0.51
CA ALA A 12 -7.98 5.66 -0.54
C ALA A 12 -7.32 5.63 0.85
N ILE A 13 -7.50 6.68 1.66
CA ILE A 13 -6.99 6.76 3.03
C ILE A 13 -7.62 5.70 3.93
N ARG A 14 -8.94 5.50 3.84
CA ARG A 14 -9.65 4.45 4.60
C ARG A 14 -9.20 3.06 4.16
N SER A 15 -9.11 2.83 2.85
CA SER A 15 -8.62 1.59 2.24
C SER A 15 -7.20 1.24 2.69
N ALA A 16 -6.30 2.21 2.70
CA ALA A 16 -4.92 2.01 3.10
C ALA A 16 -4.76 1.77 4.61
N ASN A 17 -5.54 2.45 5.45
CA ASN A 17 -5.59 2.14 6.88
C ASN A 17 -6.14 0.74 7.15
N HIS A 18 -7.18 0.33 6.42
CA HIS A 18 -7.71 -1.02 6.49
C HIS A 18 -6.68 -2.06 6.00
N LEU A 19 -5.91 -1.77 4.96
CA LEU A 19 -4.78 -2.59 4.51
C LEU A 19 -3.70 -2.71 5.58
N LYS A 20 -3.29 -1.60 6.21
CA LYS A 20 -2.32 -1.61 7.30
C LYS A 20 -2.77 -2.54 8.44
N VAL A 21 -4.04 -2.46 8.85
CA VAL A 21 -4.61 -3.31 9.90
C VAL A 21 -4.67 -4.78 9.44
N ARG A 22 -5.15 -5.04 8.23
CA ARG A 22 -5.19 -6.39 7.63
C ARG A 22 -3.81 -7.03 7.55
N PHE A 23 -2.80 -6.26 7.15
CA PHE A 23 -1.41 -6.70 7.16
C PHE A 23 -0.97 -7.11 8.56
N ILE A 24 -1.16 -6.23 9.55
CA ILE A 24 -0.73 -6.50 10.92
C ILE A 24 -1.46 -7.70 11.54
N GLN A 25 -2.74 -7.93 11.18
CA GLN A 25 -3.58 -8.93 11.83
C GLN A 25 -3.63 -10.29 11.10
N GLN A 26 -3.63 -10.30 9.77
CA GLN A 26 -3.87 -11.52 8.99
C GLN A 26 -2.61 -12.14 8.45
N SER A 27 -1.54 -11.34 8.34
CA SER A 27 -0.29 -11.86 7.87
C SER A 27 0.60 -12.18 9.06
N HIS A 28 1.21 -13.36 9.06
CA HIS A 28 2.38 -13.62 9.90
C HIS A 28 3.61 -12.81 9.40
N GLU A 29 3.40 -11.78 8.57
CA GLU A 29 4.44 -10.96 7.98
C GLU A 29 4.86 -9.90 8.99
N LYS A 30 6.15 -9.57 8.97
CA LYS A 30 6.65 -8.47 9.78
C LYS A 30 6.53 -7.21 8.95
N LEU A 31 5.49 -6.41 9.20
CA LEU A 31 5.43 -5.03 8.73
C LEU A 31 6.58 -4.27 9.41
N ILE A 32 7.57 -3.87 8.62
CA ILE A 32 8.79 -3.20 9.10
C ILE A 32 8.57 -1.68 9.11
N TYR A 33 7.86 -1.18 8.11
CA TYR A 33 7.67 0.24 7.90
C TYR A 33 6.34 0.54 7.22
N TRP A 34 5.69 1.63 7.62
CA TRP A 34 4.50 2.18 6.95
C TRP A 34 4.50 3.70 7.09
N GLN A 35 4.48 4.41 5.98
CA GLN A 35 4.34 5.86 5.92
C GLN A 35 3.34 6.23 4.83
N GLN A 36 2.40 7.11 5.20
CA GLN A 36 1.53 7.78 4.25
C GLN A 36 2.10 9.17 3.95
N GLN A 37 2.15 9.53 2.68
CA GLN A 37 2.53 10.85 2.23
C GLN A 37 1.44 11.40 1.29
N ASN A 38 0.79 12.48 1.71
CA ASN A 38 -0.15 13.19 0.86
C ASN A 38 0.64 14.16 -0.02
N GLN A 39 0.57 13.97 -1.33
CA GLN A 39 0.93 14.95 -2.33
C GLN A 39 -0.37 15.58 -2.87
N ASN A 40 -0.30 16.82 -3.38
CA ASN A 40 -1.47 17.64 -3.72
C ASN A 40 -2.62 16.87 -4.41
N ASN A 41 -2.30 15.97 -5.35
CA ASN A 41 -3.26 15.18 -6.14
C ASN A 41 -2.97 13.67 -6.10
N ARG A 42 -2.30 13.18 -5.05
CA ARG A 42 -1.93 11.76 -4.95
C ARG A 42 -1.61 11.41 -3.51
N VAL A 43 -2.12 10.29 -3.03
CA VAL A 43 -1.68 9.73 -1.75
C VAL A 43 -0.78 8.55 -2.00
N ASP A 44 0.44 8.63 -1.46
CA ASP A 44 1.43 7.57 -1.51
C ASP A 44 1.55 6.85 -0.18
N TYR A 45 1.64 5.53 -0.26
CA TYR A 45 1.83 4.64 0.87
C TYR A 45 3.11 3.85 0.67
N TYR A 46 4.11 4.20 1.47
CA TYR A 46 5.39 3.54 1.52
C TYR A 46 5.33 2.47 2.59
N PHE A 47 5.64 1.23 2.25
CA PHE A 47 5.79 0.20 3.25
C PHE A 47 6.88 -0.80 2.92
N THR A 48 7.36 -1.44 3.97
CA THR A 48 8.35 -2.49 3.88
C THR A 48 7.85 -3.73 4.61
N ILE A 49 7.86 -4.87 3.93
CA ILE A 49 7.45 -6.16 4.49
C ILE A 49 8.57 -7.19 4.35
N LEU A 50 8.63 -8.11 5.30
CA LEU A 50 9.39 -9.35 5.21
C LEU A 50 8.41 -10.50 5.03
N ALA A 51 8.43 -11.12 3.85
CA ALA A 51 7.46 -12.14 3.45
C ALA A 51 8.12 -13.23 2.60
N SER A 52 7.59 -14.45 2.62
CA SER A 52 7.93 -15.48 1.62
C SER A 52 7.36 -15.13 0.23
N TYR A 53 7.80 -15.85 -0.81
CA TYR A 53 7.29 -15.64 -2.17
C TYR A 53 5.77 -15.82 -2.27
N TYR A 54 5.22 -16.88 -1.65
CA TYR A 54 3.78 -17.13 -1.65
C TYR A 54 2.98 -16.05 -0.92
N GLN A 55 3.51 -15.55 0.20
CA GLN A 55 2.88 -14.48 0.97
C GLN A 55 2.83 -13.18 0.17
N LEU A 56 3.92 -12.84 -0.53
CA LEU A 56 3.95 -11.64 -1.38
C LEU A 56 2.90 -11.71 -2.50
N ILE A 57 2.76 -12.87 -3.16
CA ILE A 57 1.74 -13.05 -4.21
C ILE A 57 0.33 -12.89 -3.63
N ALA A 58 0.03 -13.59 -2.53
CA ALA A 58 -1.28 -13.51 -1.88
C ALA A 58 -1.61 -12.09 -1.43
N PHE A 59 -0.61 -11.35 -0.95
CA PHE A 59 -0.77 -9.94 -0.64
C PHE A 59 -1.14 -9.11 -1.86
N ILE A 60 -0.38 -9.20 -2.95
CA ILE A 60 -0.63 -8.42 -4.18
C ILE A 60 -2.02 -8.73 -4.75
N GLU A 61 -2.41 -10.01 -4.77
CA GLU A 61 -3.75 -10.40 -5.22
C GLU A 61 -4.86 -9.82 -4.35
N ASN A 62 -4.72 -9.92 -3.02
CA ASN A 62 -5.71 -9.37 -2.10
C ASN A 62 -5.79 -7.85 -2.22
N LEU A 63 -4.65 -7.17 -2.36
CA LEU A 63 -4.59 -5.73 -2.59
C LEU A 63 -5.43 -5.34 -3.82
N GLN A 64 -5.20 -5.98 -4.95
CA GLN A 64 -5.90 -5.68 -6.21
C GLN A 64 -7.39 -6.01 -6.13
N LYS A 65 -7.78 -7.09 -5.45
CA LYS A 65 -9.20 -7.48 -5.27
C LYS A 65 -9.96 -6.54 -4.33
N THR A 66 -9.33 -6.10 -3.25
CA THR A 66 -10.00 -5.35 -2.18
C THR A 66 -9.91 -3.84 -2.37
N HIS A 67 -8.86 -3.35 -3.02
CA HIS A 67 -8.57 -1.93 -3.15
C HIS A 67 -8.04 -1.60 -4.56
N PRO A 68 -8.86 -1.74 -5.61
CA PRO A 68 -8.43 -1.56 -7.02
C PRO A 68 -7.94 -0.15 -7.34
N ILE A 69 -8.26 0.84 -6.50
CA ILE A 69 -7.82 2.24 -6.64
C ILE A 69 -6.33 2.40 -6.23
N LEU A 70 -5.78 1.47 -5.43
CA LEU A 70 -4.39 1.50 -5.01
C LEU A 70 -3.51 0.74 -6.00
N LEU A 71 -2.73 1.50 -6.76
CA LEU A 71 -1.80 0.97 -7.75
C LEU A 71 -0.42 0.77 -7.14
N ILE A 72 0.26 -0.31 -7.51
CA ILE A 72 1.67 -0.52 -7.16
C ILE A 72 2.49 0.38 -8.07
N HIS A 73 3.03 1.47 -7.52
CA HIS A 73 3.88 2.40 -8.26
C HIS A 73 5.32 1.92 -8.32
N GLN A 74 5.81 1.35 -7.22
CA GLN A 74 7.15 0.77 -7.15
C GLN A 74 7.13 -0.46 -6.25
N LEU A 75 7.81 -1.52 -6.70
CA LEU A 75 8.04 -2.72 -5.91
C LEU A 75 9.50 -3.14 -6.09
N LYS A 76 10.27 -3.09 -5.01
CA LYS A 76 11.65 -3.57 -4.95
C LYS A 76 11.70 -4.79 -4.06
N ILE A 77 12.20 -5.90 -4.61
CA ILE A 77 12.29 -7.18 -3.92
C ILE A 77 13.76 -7.51 -3.75
N THR A 78 14.19 -7.69 -2.51
CA THR A 78 15.56 -8.10 -2.18
C THR A 78 15.51 -9.46 -1.47
N PRO A 79 16.12 -10.51 -2.02
CA PRO A 79 16.22 -11.80 -1.34
C PRO A 79 16.98 -11.68 -0.02
N LYS A 80 16.47 -12.29 1.05
CA LYS A 80 17.09 -12.29 2.38
C LYS A 80 16.95 -13.65 3.06
N LYS A 81 17.97 -14.50 2.89
CA LYS A 81 17.99 -15.89 3.36
C LYS A 81 16.75 -16.65 2.87
N ASN A 82 15.76 -16.85 3.75
CA ASN A 82 14.54 -17.63 3.48
C ASN A 82 13.31 -16.74 3.20
N ASN A 83 13.47 -15.42 3.21
CA ASN A 83 12.39 -14.47 2.99
C ASN A 83 12.77 -13.44 1.91
N LEU A 84 11.79 -12.67 1.50
CA LEU A 84 11.91 -11.50 0.64
C LEU A 84 11.76 -10.25 1.50
N HIS A 85 12.70 -9.34 1.37
CA HIS A 85 12.56 -7.97 1.85
C HIS A 85 11.95 -7.13 0.73
N CYS A 86 10.70 -6.75 0.89
CA CYS A 86 9.94 -6.04 -0.13
C CYS A 86 9.71 -4.61 0.31
N GLU A 87 10.16 -3.67 -0.49
CA GLU A 87 9.88 -2.24 -0.35
C GLU A 87 8.86 -1.88 -1.43
N CYS A 88 7.72 -1.33 -1.01
CA CYS A 88 6.60 -1.03 -1.89
C CYS A 88 6.15 0.41 -1.73
N ILE A 89 5.77 1.01 -2.86
CA ILE A 89 5.06 2.28 -2.92
C ILE A 89 3.72 2.00 -3.59
N LEU A 90 2.64 2.17 -2.85
CA LEU A 90 1.29 2.20 -3.41
C LEU A 90 0.84 3.63 -3.59
N SER A 91 0.01 3.84 -4.60
CA SER A 91 -0.46 5.16 -4.96
C SER A 91 -1.92 5.11 -5.32
N SER A 92 -2.72 6.01 -4.75
CA SER A 92 -4.06 6.28 -5.26
C SER A 92 -4.00 7.45 -6.23
N MET A 93 -4.45 7.24 -7.46
CA MET A 93 -4.74 8.37 -8.35
C MET A 93 -6.04 9.00 -7.88
N THR A 94 -5.97 10.24 -7.39
CA THR A 94 -7.14 11.10 -7.27
C THR A 94 -7.29 11.75 -8.64
N LYS A 95 -8.42 11.57 -9.32
CA LYS A 95 -8.62 11.94 -10.73
C LYS A 95 -7.85 13.21 -11.16
N SER A 96 -7.19 13.15 -12.32
CA SER A 96 -6.84 14.38 -13.02
C SER A 96 -8.14 15.13 -13.31
N LEU A 97 -8.19 16.40 -12.92
CA LEU A 97 -9.24 17.33 -13.31
C LEU A 97 -9.37 17.29 -14.84
N THR A 98 -10.43 16.65 -15.33
CA THR A 98 -11.02 16.88 -16.65
C THR A 98 -12.42 17.40 -16.43
#